data_AF-A0A433BWR4-F1
#
_entry.id   AF-A0A433BWR4-F1
#
_cell.length_a   1.000
_cell.length_b   1.000
_cell.length_c   1.000
_cell.angle_alpha   90.00
_cell.angle_beta   90.00
_cell.angle_gamma   90.00
#
_symmetry.space_group_name_H-M   'P 1'
#
loop_
_entity.id
_entity.type
_entity.pdbx_description
1 polymer ?
#
loop_
_entity_poly.entity_id
_entity_poly.type
_entity_poly.pdbx_seq_one_letter_code
_entity_poly.pdbx_strand_id
1 'polypeptide(L)'
;MSFTGQANAGPTVDEIAPALPVIVPTPSSWQPKFPFPFDQTRNRVTDADVNAEREMCQWYEAQYDTLTDQIDNFNAVIVRNNGDYNVADNQRIADAVTANIDQSVNFLAPRAEALTVTQDFAGDMYFPLYQGESFYRLWQQLSNVSAGIKARQPVWFYGPSLQHARRWGSKINRSHVCR
;
A
#
# COMPACT_ATOMS: atom_id res chain seq x y z
N MET A 1 5.56 1.58 52.68
CA MET A 1 5.18 0.84 51.46
C MET A 1 5.08 1.87 50.35
N SER A 2 6.11 1.97 49.52
CA SER A 2 6.19 2.98 48.46
C SER A 2 5.43 2.49 47.23
N PHE A 3 4.56 3.35 46.71
CA PHE A 3 3.92 3.18 45.41
C PHE A 3 4.98 3.30 44.31
N THR A 4 5.23 2.21 43.59
CA THR A 4 5.94 2.26 42.30
C THR A 4 4.96 2.76 41.25
N GLY A 5 5.12 4.02 40.85
CA GLY A 5 4.46 4.57 39.69
C GLY A 5 4.90 3.83 38.43
N GLN A 6 3.93 3.30 37.67
CA GLN A 6 4.16 2.88 36.30
C GLN A 6 4.58 4.11 35.49
N ALA A 7 5.83 4.13 35.03
CA ALA A 7 6.28 5.06 34.02
C ALA A 7 5.64 4.65 32.68
N ASN A 8 4.48 5.21 32.36
CA ASN A 8 4.01 5.25 30.98
C ASN A 8 4.91 6.24 30.25
N ALA A 9 5.90 5.75 29.51
CA ALA A 9 6.58 6.57 28.53
C ALA A 9 5.54 6.92 27.45
N GLY A 10 5.21 8.21 27.33
CA GLY A 10 4.50 8.72 26.16
C GLY A 10 5.31 8.41 24.90
N PRO A 11 4.69 8.46 23.72
CA PRO A 11 5.37 8.08 22.51
C PRO A 11 6.59 8.94 22.28
N THR A 12 7.67 8.32 21.83
CA THR A 12 8.76 9.11 21.28
C THR A 12 8.28 9.73 19.97
N VAL A 13 8.85 10.88 19.58
CA VAL A 13 8.56 11.50 18.28
C VAL A 13 8.78 10.49 17.14
N ASP A 14 9.69 9.53 17.33
CA ASP A 14 10.01 8.47 16.39
C ASP A 14 8.89 7.45 16.18
N GLU A 15 7.95 7.30 17.13
CA GLU A 15 6.81 6.37 17.00
C GLU A 15 5.69 6.93 16.13
N ILE A 16 5.65 8.25 15.92
CA ILE A 16 4.62 8.89 15.11
C ILE A 16 5.13 8.98 13.68
N ALA A 17 4.43 8.31 12.78
CA ALA A 17 4.76 8.34 11.37
C ALA A 17 4.83 9.80 10.85
N PRO A 18 5.96 10.25 10.27
CA PRO A 18 6.00 11.53 9.59
C PRO A 18 5.09 11.49 8.35
N ALA A 19 4.49 12.63 8.02
CA ALA A 19 3.66 12.75 6.83
C ALA A 19 4.48 12.44 5.56
N LEU A 20 3.93 11.60 4.69
CA LEU A 20 4.54 11.32 3.39
C LEU A 20 4.31 12.50 2.43
N PRO A 21 5.30 12.86 1.59
CA PRO A 21 5.10 13.90 0.57
C PRO A 21 3.92 13.59 -0.34
N VAL A 22 3.22 14.59 -0.87
CA VAL A 22 2.19 14.32 -1.89
C VAL A 22 2.88 13.95 -3.21
N ILE A 23 2.45 12.85 -3.84
CA ILE A 23 2.93 12.49 -5.18
C ILE A 23 2.21 13.34 -6.22
N VAL A 24 2.99 14.13 -6.95
CA VAL A 24 2.55 14.88 -8.14
C VAL A 24 3.13 14.17 -9.36
N PRO A 25 2.30 13.55 -10.22
CA PRO A 25 2.79 12.89 -11.42
C PRO A 25 3.63 13.82 -12.28
N THR A 26 4.82 13.36 -12.66
CA THR A 26 5.67 14.06 -13.62
C THR A 26 5.81 13.25 -14.90
N PRO A 27 6.10 13.91 -16.04
CA PRO A 27 6.52 13.19 -17.24
C PRO A 27 7.70 12.26 -16.93
N SER A 28 7.68 11.03 -17.46
CA SER A 28 8.77 10.07 -17.30
C SER A 28 9.02 9.32 -18.60
N SER A 29 10.22 8.77 -18.77
CA SER A 29 10.57 7.91 -19.91
C SER A 29 10.15 6.45 -19.73
N TRP A 30 9.45 6.11 -18.64
CA TRP A 30 8.99 4.75 -18.35
C TRP A 30 8.21 4.17 -19.54
N GLN A 31 8.34 2.88 -19.79
CA GLN A 31 7.59 2.19 -20.84
C GLN A 31 7.12 0.83 -20.33
N PRO A 32 5.92 0.38 -20.73
CA PRO A 32 5.40 -0.93 -20.34
C PRO A 32 6.26 -2.05 -20.89
N LYS A 33 6.44 -3.10 -20.08
CA LYS A 33 7.14 -4.32 -20.46
C LYS A 33 6.12 -5.35 -20.95
N PHE A 34 6.51 -6.14 -21.95
CA PHE A 34 5.66 -7.18 -22.52
C PHE A 34 6.43 -8.52 -22.59
N PRO A 35 6.86 -9.08 -21.45
CA PRO A 35 7.41 -10.43 -21.44
C PRO A 35 6.31 -11.44 -21.78
N PHE A 36 6.67 -12.62 -22.27
CA PHE A 36 5.68 -13.68 -22.49
C PHE A 36 4.88 -13.97 -21.20
N PRO A 37 3.54 -14.08 -21.25
CA PRO A 37 2.66 -14.03 -22.43
C PRO A 37 2.06 -12.63 -22.73
N PHE A 38 2.51 -11.57 -22.07
CA PHE A 38 1.97 -10.22 -22.24
C PHE A 38 2.27 -9.60 -23.62
N ASP A 39 3.25 -10.14 -24.35
CA ASP A 39 3.46 -9.82 -25.77
C ASP A 39 2.22 -10.11 -26.63
N GLN A 40 1.46 -11.14 -26.27
CA GLN A 40 0.23 -11.55 -26.98
C GLN A 40 -0.97 -10.67 -26.63
N THR A 41 -0.93 -9.97 -25.50
CA THR A 41 -2.04 -9.12 -25.01
C THR A 41 -1.78 -7.63 -25.22
N ARG A 42 -0.66 -7.28 -25.84
CA ARG A 42 -0.23 -5.90 -26.07
C ARG A 42 -1.26 -5.05 -26.80
N ASN A 43 -1.97 -5.63 -27.75
CA ASN A 43 -3.02 -4.94 -28.51
C ASN A 43 -4.28 -4.58 -27.69
N ARG A 44 -4.38 -5.08 -26.45
CA ARG A 44 -5.46 -4.78 -25.50
C ARG A 44 -5.05 -3.75 -24.45
N VAL A 45 -3.79 -3.32 -24.43
CA VAL A 45 -3.31 -2.26 -23.54
C VAL A 45 -3.63 -0.89 -24.13
N THR A 46 -4.21 -0.03 -23.31
CA THR A 46 -4.61 1.33 -23.66
C THR A 46 -3.61 2.36 -23.14
N ASP A 47 -3.67 3.58 -23.68
CA ASP A 47 -2.87 4.70 -23.17
C ASP A 47 -3.22 5.04 -21.70
N ALA A 48 -4.46 4.79 -21.27
CA ALA A 48 -4.88 4.96 -19.88
C ALA A 48 -4.16 3.97 -18.96
N ASP A 49 -4.01 2.70 -19.36
CA ASP A 49 -3.27 1.70 -18.59
C ASP A 49 -1.80 2.10 -18.44
N VAL A 50 -1.19 2.56 -19.54
CA VAL A 50 0.21 2.99 -19.58
C VAL A 50 0.43 4.21 -18.69
N ASN A 51 -0.46 5.20 -18.73
CA ASN A 51 -0.36 6.37 -17.87
C ASN A 51 -0.59 6.01 -16.40
N ALA A 52 -1.57 5.15 -16.11
CA ALA A 52 -1.84 4.69 -14.76
C ALA A 52 -0.62 3.98 -14.15
N GLU A 53 -0.06 2.96 -14.82
CA GLU A 53 1.08 2.21 -14.29
C GLU A 53 2.34 3.06 -14.16
N ARG A 54 2.60 3.96 -15.12
CA ARG A 54 3.67 4.95 -15.05
C ARG A 54 3.62 5.76 -13.75
N GLU A 55 2.45 6.26 -13.41
CA GLU A 55 2.26 7.11 -12.23
C GLU A 55 2.26 6.30 -10.94
N MET A 56 1.69 5.09 -10.95
CA MET A 56 1.78 4.16 -9.82
C MET A 56 3.23 3.74 -9.55
N CYS A 57 4.07 3.62 -10.59
CA CYS A 57 5.51 3.41 -10.41
C CYS A 57 6.21 4.58 -9.74
N GLN A 58 5.84 5.84 -10.04
CA GLN A 58 6.38 7.00 -9.33
C GLN A 58 6.04 6.97 -7.84
N TRP A 59 4.79 6.60 -7.48
CA TRP A 59 4.42 6.40 -6.08
C TRP A 59 5.17 5.22 -5.45
N TYR A 60 5.28 4.10 -6.17
CA TYR A 60 5.91 2.88 -5.66
C TYR A 60 7.36 3.14 -5.28
N GLU A 61 8.13 3.75 -6.18
CA GLU A 61 9.54 4.05 -5.95
C GLU A 61 9.75 5.12 -4.87
N ALA A 62 8.81 6.05 -4.69
CA ALA A 62 8.93 7.13 -3.72
C ALA A 62 8.45 6.76 -2.32
N GLN A 63 7.47 5.86 -2.17
CA GLN A 63 6.71 5.75 -0.91
C GLN A 63 6.44 4.33 -0.41
N TYR A 64 6.48 3.31 -1.26
CA TYR A 64 5.99 1.99 -0.89
C TYR A 64 6.73 1.39 0.33
N ASP A 65 8.06 1.45 0.33
CA ASP A 65 8.87 0.90 1.42
C ASP A 65 8.65 1.69 2.72
N THR A 66 8.74 3.03 2.66
CA THR A 66 8.51 3.89 3.82
C THR A 66 7.11 3.73 4.42
N LEU A 67 6.07 3.64 3.58
CA LEU A 67 4.71 3.40 4.06
C LEU A 67 4.61 2.04 4.77
N THR A 68 5.20 0.99 4.20
CA THR A 68 5.17 -0.35 4.79
C THR A 68 5.87 -0.38 6.14
N ASP A 69 7.01 0.31 6.26
CA ASP A 69 7.74 0.44 7.53
C ASP A 69 6.94 1.21 8.60
N GLN A 70 6.23 2.27 8.21
CA GLN A 70 5.35 3.01 9.11
C GLN A 70 4.21 2.13 9.65
N ILE A 71 3.60 1.29 8.80
CA ILE A 71 2.58 0.33 9.21
C ILE A 71 3.16 -0.70 10.19
N ASP A 72 4.39 -1.17 9.96
CA ASP A 72 5.05 -2.14 10.84
C ASP A 72 5.37 -1.59 12.21
N ASN A 73 5.85 -0.35 12.25
CA ASN A 73 6.10 0.34 13.51
C ASN A 73 4.79 0.51 14.31
N PHE A 74 3.70 0.91 13.65
CA PHE A 74 2.40 0.97 14.30
C PHE A 74 1.94 -0.41 14.81
N ASN A 75 2.07 -1.46 13.99
CA ASN A 75 1.71 -2.83 14.39
C ASN A 75 2.49 -3.28 15.63
N ALA A 76 3.79 -2.96 15.70
CA ALA A 76 4.61 -3.28 16.87
C ALA A 76 4.12 -2.54 18.13
N VAL A 77 3.77 -1.26 18.02
CA VAL A 77 3.22 -0.46 19.12
C VAL A 77 1.90 -1.04 19.61
N ILE A 78 0.95 -1.27 18.70
CA ILE A 78 -0.39 -1.69 19.10
C ILE A 78 -0.41 -3.12 19.66
N VAL A 79 0.47 -4.02 19.18
CA VAL A 79 0.64 -5.37 19.75
C VAL A 79 1.20 -5.32 21.17
N ARG A 80 2.21 -4.48 21.43
CA ARG A 80 2.75 -4.31 22.79
C ARG A 80 1.70 -3.78 23.76
N ASN A 81 0.76 -2.99 23.26
CA ASN A 81 -0.34 -2.40 24.01
C ASN A 81 -1.63 -3.24 23.94
N ASN A 82 -1.54 -4.54 23.65
CA ASN A 82 -2.66 -5.50 23.64
C ASN A 82 -3.84 -5.12 22.73
N GLY A 83 -3.59 -4.37 21.65
CA GLY A 83 -4.65 -3.92 20.76
C GLY A 83 -5.43 -2.70 21.26
N ASP A 84 -5.06 -2.10 22.39
CA ASP A 84 -5.82 -1.00 22.98
C ASP A 84 -5.43 0.35 22.35
N TYR A 85 -6.36 0.97 21.62
CA TYR A 85 -6.16 2.28 21.01
C TYR A 85 -6.28 3.44 22.00
N ASN A 86 -6.81 3.20 23.21
CA ASN A 86 -7.09 4.24 24.21
C ASN A 86 -5.95 4.42 25.22
N VAL A 87 -4.89 3.62 25.14
CA VAL A 87 -3.70 3.76 26.01
C VAL A 87 -2.57 4.45 25.28
N ALA A 88 -1.74 5.15 26.06
CA ALA A 88 -0.68 6.01 25.54
C ALA A 88 -1.24 6.95 24.45
N ASP A 89 -0.46 7.26 23.41
CA ASP A 89 -0.98 7.96 22.22
C ASP A 89 -1.19 7.02 21.03
N ASN A 90 -1.59 5.76 21.26
CA ASN A 90 -1.81 4.79 20.19
C ASN A 90 -2.79 5.30 19.13
N GLN A 91 -3.85 6.01 19.55
CA GLN A 91 -4.78 6.64 18.61
C GLN A 91 -4.07 7.66 17.71
N ARG A 92 -3.18 8.50 18.26
CA ARG A 92 -2.44 9.50 17.49
C ARG A 92 -1.47 8.87 16.50
N ILE A 93 -0.81 7.77 16.88
CA ILE A 93 0.05 7.00 15.99
C ILE A 93 -0.78 6.35 14.87
N ALA A 94 -1.93 5.76 15.22
CA ALA A 94 -2.88 5.20 14.26
C ALA A 94 -3.35 6.26 13.25
N ASP A 95 -3.75 7.44 13.72
CA ASP A 95 -4.20 8.54 12.88
C ASP A 95 -3.11 8.98 11.89
N ALA A 96 -1.86 9.08 12.35
CA ALA A 96 -0.72 9.48 11.52
C ALA A 96 -0.43 8.45 10.41
N VAL A 97 -0.34 7.15 10.75
CA VAL A 97 -0.10 6.12 9.73
C VAL A 97 -1.28 5.98 8.79
N THR A 98 -2.52 6.04 9.29
CA THR A 98 -3.72 5.96 8.46
C THR A 98 -3.81 7.13 7.49
N ALA A 99 -3.43 8.35 7.87
CA ALA A 99 -3.38 9.49 6.96
C ALA A 99 -2.45 9.23 5.76
N ASN A 100 -1.28 8.61 6.00
CA ASN A 100 -0.34 8.25 4.93
C ASN A 100 -0.84 7.10 4.04
N ILE A 101 -1.52 6.09 4.63
CA ILE A 101 -2.16 5.02 3.85
C ILE A 101 -3.27 5.60 2.98
N ASP A 102 -4.12 6.47 3.54
CA ASP A 102 -5.22 7.10 2.81
C ASP A 102 -4.73 7.98 1.67
N GLN A 103 -3.68 8.78 1.89
CA GLN A 103 -3.06 9.55 0.83
C GLN A 103 -2.58 8.64 -0.32
N SER A 104 -1.92 7.53 0.03
CA SER A 104 -1.45 6.54 -0.94
C SER A 104 -2.60 5.86 -1.68
N VAL A 105 -3.63 5.43 -0.97
CA VAL A 105 -4.82 4.79 -1.53
C VAL A 105 -5.59 5.75 -2.45
N ASN A 106 -5.73 7.02 -2.07
CA ASN A 106 -6.38 8.05 -2.90
C ASN A 106 -5.58 8.36 -4.17
N PHE A 107 -4.25 8.31 -4.11
CA PHE A 107 -3.41 8.38 -5.29
C PHE A 107 -3.57 7.14 -6.18
N LEU A 108 -3.55 5.94 -5.60
CA LEU A 108 -3.59 4.69 -6.35
C LEU A 108 -4.97 4.38 -6.94
N ALA A 109 -6.07 4.71 -6.25
CA ALA A 109 -7.43 4.32 -6.63
C ALA A 109 -7.80 4.65 -8.08
N PRO A 110 -7.75 5.92 -8.54
CA PRO A 110 -8.14 6.24 -9.92
C PRO A 110 -7.24 5.59 -10.97
N ARG A 111 -5.99 5.23 -10.60
CA ARG A 111 -5.02 4.58 -11.50
C ARG A 111 -5.26 3.07 -11.56
N ALA A 112 -5.50 2.44 -10.42
CA ALA A 112 -5.86 1.04 -10.33
C ALA A 112 -7.20 0.75 -11.02
N GLU A 113 -8.18 1.65 -10.87
CA GLU A 113 -9.50 1.53 -11.51
C GLU A 113 -9.48 1.85 -13.01
N ALA A 114 -8.49 2.60 -13.49
CA ALA A 114 -8.30 2.85 -14.92
C ALA A 114 -7.74 1.63 -15.67
N LEU A 115 -7.16 0.66 -14.97
CA LEU A 115 -6.56 -0.52 -15.59
C LEU A 115 -7.62 -1.39 -16.27
N THR A 116 -7.37 -1.70 -17.53
CA THR A 116 -8.17 -2.61 -18.35
C THR A 116 -8.15 -4.00 -17.73
N VAL A 117 -9.35 -4.56 -17.52
CA VAL A 117 -9.55 -5.97 -17.19
C VAL A 117 -10.36 -6.61 -18.31
N THR A 118 -9.88 -7.70 -18.87
CA THR A 118 -10.52 -8.43 -19.97
C THR A 118 -10.66 -9.91 -19.64
N GLN A 119 -11.41 -10.65 -20.45
CA GLN A 119 -11.58 -12.09 -20.31
C GLN A 119 -10.71 -12.85 -21.31
N ASP A 120 -10.24 -14.04 -20.91
CA ASP A 120 -9.64 -15.02 -21.81
C ASP A 120 -10.72 -15.88 -22.49
N PHE A 121 -10.31 -16.93 -23.22
CA PHE A 121 -11.24 -17.82 -23.91
C PHE A 121 -12.06 -18.70 -22.96
N ALA A 122 -11.60 -18.90 -21.72
CA ALA A 122 -12.28 -19.65 -20.66
C ALA A 122 -13.22 -18.76 -19.83
N GLY A 123 -13.17 -17.44 -20.02
CA GLY A 123 -13.96 -16.45 -19.29
C GLY A 123 -13.25 -15.90 -18.05
N ASP A 124 -11.98 -16.28 -17.82
CA ASP A 124 -11.22 -15.81 -16.67
C ASP A 124 -10.77 -14.35 -16.87
N MET A 125 -11.00 -13.53 -15.84
CA MET A 125 -10.62 -12.11 -15.86
C MET A 125 -9.11 -11.96 -15.67
N TYR A 126 -8.48 -11.14 -16.51
CA TYR A 126 -7.05 -10.84 -16.42
C TYR A 126 -6.73 -9.39 -16.83
N PHE A 127 -5.56 -8.92 -16.40
CA PHE A 127 -5.01 -7.62 -16.75
C PHE A 127 -4.08 -7.74 -17.96
N PRO A 128 -4.34 -7.07 -19.10
CA PRO A 128 -3.48 -7.13 -20.28
C PRO A 128 -2.11 -6.48 -20.12
N LEU A 129 -1.97 -5.57 -19.16
CA LEU A 129 -0.73 -4.86 -18.85
C LEU A 129 0.08 -5.63 -17.80
N TYR A 130 1.37 -5.85 -18.09
CA TYR A 130 2.27 -6.57 -17.21
C TYR A 130 2.41 -5.87 -15.87
N GLN A 131 2.09 -6.58 -14.77
CA GLN A 131 2.03 -6.06 -13.39
C GLN A 131 0.84 -5.14 -13.06
N GLY A 132 -0.08 -4.90 -14.00
CA GLY A 132 -1.33 -4.18 -13.70
C GLY A 132 -2.12 -4.84 -12.55
N GLU A 133 -2.24 -6.17 -12.56
CA GLU A 133 -2.88 -6.91 -11.45
C GLU A 133 -2.17 -6.66 -10.10
N SER A 134 -0.84 -6.64 -10.11
CA SER A 134 -0.06 -6.46 -8.89
C SER A 134 -0.34 -5.09 -8.26
N PHE A 135 -0.40 -4.04 -9.07
CA PHE A 135 -0.77 -2.70 -8.59
C PHE A 135 -2.22 -2.64 -8.10
N TYR A 136 -3.16 -3.21 -8.86
CA TYR A 136 -4.56 -3.26 -8.46
C TYR A 136 -4.73 -3.96 -7.11
N ARG A 137 -4.10 -5.12 -6.93
CA ARG A 137 -4.19 -5.88 -5.68
C ARG A 137 -3.45 -5.21 -4.54
N LEU A 138 -2.30 -4.56 -4.80
CA LEU A 138 -1.60 -3.77 -3.78
C LEU A 138 -2.50 -2.66 -3.23
N TRP A 139 -3.13 -1.88 -4.12
CA TRP A 139 -4.10 -0.85 -3.74
C TRP A 139 -5.24 -1.42 -2.88
N GLN A 140 -5.90 -2.50 -3.34
CA GLN A 140 -7.00 -3.13 -2.58
C GLN A 140 -6.57 -3.53 -1.16
N GLN A 141 -5.38 -4.09 -1.01
CA GLN A 141 -4.90 -4.54 0.29
C GLN A 141 -4.52 -3.37 1.21
N LEU A 142 -3.92 -2.31 0.68
CA LEU A 142 -3.67 -1.09 1.46
C LEU A 142 -4.98 -0.44 1.92
N SER A 143 -6.02 -0.43 1.09
CA SER A 143 -7.36 0.03 1.48
C SER A 143 -7.94 -0.79 2.65
N ASN A 144 -7.78 -2.12 2.61
CA ASN A 144 -8.22 -2.99 3.71
C ASN A 144 -7.41 -2.76 5.00
N VAL A 145 -6.11 -2.50 4.90
CA VAL A 145 -5.27 -2.13 6.05
C VAL A 145 -5.76 -0.81 6.66
N SER A 146 -5.97 0.22 5.85
CA SER A 146 -6.54 1.50 6.33
C SER A 146 -7.87 1.29 7.04
N ALA A 147 -8.80 0.55 6.42
CA ALA A 147 -10.10 0.27 7.02
C ALA A 147 -9.99 -0.48 8.36
N GLY A 148 -9.10 -1.45 8.46
CA GLY A 148 -8.86 -2.22 9.68
C GLY A 148 -8.33 -1.34 10.84
N ILE A 149 -7.35 -0.48 10.56
CA ILE A 149 -6.79 0.45 11.56
C ILE A 149 -7.86 1.44 12.01
N LYS A 150 -8.60 2.06 11.08
CA LYS A 150 -9.70 3.01 11.41
C LYS A 150 -10.79 2.37 12.24
N ALA A 151 -11.13 1.11 11.95
CA ALA A 151 -12.10 0.34 12.72
C ALA A 151 -11.55 -0.16 14.06
N ARG A 152 -10.34 0.26 14.45
CA ARG A 152 -9.62 -0.15 15.66
C ARG A 152 -9.52 -1.67 15.81
N GLN A 153 -9.44 -2.37 14.68
CA GLN A 153 -9.32 -3.82 14.69
C GLN A 153 -7.93 -4.21 15.20
N PRO A 154 -7.80 -5.39 15.83
CA PRO A 154 -6.51 -5.94 16.19
C PRO A 154 -5.70 -6.33 14.94
N VAL A 155 -4.38 -6.37 15.05
CA VAL A 155 -3.45 -6.65 13.93
C VAL A 155 -3.76 -7.97 13.23
N TRP A 156 -4.26 -9.00 13.93
CA TRP A 156 -4.60 -10.27 13.28
C TRP A 156 -5.76 -10.16 12.27
N PHE A 157 -6.54 -9.08 12.31
CA PHE A 157 -7.64 -8.84 11.38
C PHE A 157 -7.14 -8.29 10.03
N TYR A 158 -6.33 -7.22 10.04
CA TYR A 158 -5.83 -6.58 8.82
C TYR A 158 -4.39 -6.96 8.45
N GLY A 159 -3.66 -7.61 9.35
CA GLY A 159 -2.31 -8.13 9.13
C GLY A 159 -2.21 -9.06 7.92
N PRO A 160 -3.17 -9.97 7.66
CA PRO A 160 -3.21 -10.73 6.42
C PRO A 160 -3.24 -9.85 5.17
N SER A 161 -4.01 -8.75 5.18
CA SER A 161 -4.02 -7.78 4.08
C SER A 161 -2.66 -7.10 3.91
N LEU A 162 -1.99 -6.72 4.99
CA LEU A 162 -0.62 -6.19 4.91
C LEU A 162 0.35 -7.20 4.28
N GLN A 163 0.27 -8.48 4.65
CA GLN A 163 1.10 -9.52 4.04
C GLN A 163 0.80 -9.70 2.54
N HIS A 164 -0.47 -9.61 2.14
CA HIS A 164 -0.83 -9.60 0.73
C HIS A 164 -0.31 -8.36 0.00
N ALA A 165 -0.42 -7.16 0.59
CA ALA A 165 0.17 -5.93 0.05
C ALA A 165 1.68 -6.13 -0.21
N ARG A 166 2.40 -6.68 0.78
CA ARG A 166 3.83 -6.99 0.64
C ARG A 166 4.15 -8.00 -0.45
N ARG A 167 3.32 -9.04 -0.59
CA ARG A 167 3.47 -10.02 -1.67
C ARG A 167 3.37 -9.34 -3.05
N TRP A 168 2.40 -8.46 -3.22
CA TRP A 168 2.20 -7.74 -4.49
C TRP A 168 3.30 -6.70 -4.75
N GLY A 169 3.73 -5.96 -3.74
CA GLY A 169 4.90 -5.08 -3.87
C GLY A 169 6.18 -5.84 -4.21
N SER A 170 6.44 -6.97 -3.54
CA SER A 170 7.56 -7.86 -3.88
C SER A 170 7.52 -8.33 -5.33
N LYS A 171 6.32 -8.63 -5.87
CA LYS A 171 6.13 -8.98 -7.29
C LYS A 171 6.47 -7.80 -8.21
N ILE A 172 6.04 -6.57 -7.88
CA ILE A 172 6.40 -5.34 -8.60
C ILE A 172 7.92 -5.13 -8.61
N ASN A 173 8.57 -5.15 -7.44
CA ASN A 173 10.01 -4.93 -7.33
C ASN A 173 10.83 -5.98 -8.10
N ARG A 174 10.49 -7.27 -7.93
CA ARG A 174 11.22 -8.39 -8.60
C ARG A 174 11.03 -8.42 -10.10
N SER A 175 9.93 -7.89 -10.61
CA SER A 175 9.68 -7.77 -12.05
C SER A 175 10.46 -6.64 -12.71
N HIS A 176 11.03 -5.74 -11.89
CA HIS A 176 11.64 -4.50 -12.34
C HIS A 176 10.72 -3.62 -13.18
N VAL A 177 9.38 -3.76 -13.11
CA VAL A 177 8.46 -3.04 -14.01
C VAL A 177 8.64 -1.52 -13.96
N CYS A 178 8.99 -0.95 -12.80
CA CYS A 178 9.18 0.49 -12.64
C CYS A 178 10.55 1.03 -13.08
N ARG A 179 11.52 0.14 -13.34
CA ARG A 179 12.90 0.50 -13.72
C ARG A 179 13.13 0.47 -15.22
#